data_AF-A0A9E2D2T0-F1
#
_entry.id   AF-A0A9E2D2T0-F1
#
_cell.length_a   1.000
_cell.length_b   1.000
_cell.length_c   1.000
_cell.angle_alpha   90.00
_cell.angle_beta   90.00
_cell.angle_gamma   90.00
#
_symmetry.space_group_name_H-M   'P 1'
#
loop_
_entity.id
_entity.type
_entity.pdbx_description
1 polymer ?
#
loop_
_entity_poly.entity_id
_entity_poly.type
_entity_poly.pdbx_seq_one_letter_code
_entity_poly.pdbx_strand_id
1 'polypeptide(L)' 'MGKKEFISETAAKIYAAMFTREDKDPDPKKAIELADELWTLLEEKHSE' A
#
# COMPACT_ATOMS: atom_id res chain seq x y z
N MET A 1 -11.43 -5.33 9.86
CA MET A 1 -10.43 -4.32 9.50
C MET A 1 -11.07 -3.36 8.51
N GLY A 2 -11.02 -2.05 8.75
CA GLY A 2 -11.61 -1.06 7.83
C GLY A 2 -10.65 -0.65 6.72
N LYS A 3 -11.15 -0.20 5.57
CA LYS A 3 -10.33 0.26 4.43
C LYS A 3 -9.23 1.26 4.84
N LYS A 4 -9.58 2.26 5.66
CA LYS A 4 -8.62 3.30 6.12
C LYS A 4 -7.49 2.72 6.98
N GLU A 5 -7.82 1.79 7.87
CA GLU A 5 -6.86 1.11 8.74
C GLU A 5 -5.89 0.25 7.90
N PHE A 6 -6.44 -0.56 6.99
CA PHE A 6 -5.65 -1.35 6.04
C PHE A 6 -4.69 -0.48 5.21
N ILE A 7 -5.18 0.60 4.63
CA ILE A 7 -4.37 1.49 3.79
C ILE A 7 -3.24 2.10 4.61
N SER A 8 -3.52 2.60 5.81
CA SER A 8 -2.49 3.23 6.65
C SER A 8 -1.36 2.26 7.02
N GLU A 9 -1.68 1.05 7.47
CA GLU A 9 -0.68 0.04 7.83
C GLU A 9 0.10 -0.47 6.62
N THR A 10 -0.60 -0.69 5.52
CA THR A 10 0.00 -1.23 4.29
C THR A 10 0.90 -0.19 3.63
N ALA A 11 0.46 1.07 3.56
CA ALA A 11 1.26 2.18 3.05
C ALA A 11 2.54 2.36 3.88
N ALA A 12 2.48 2.26 5.21
CA ALA A 12 3.66 2.36 6.06
C ALA A 12 4.68 1.24 5.75
N LYS A 13 4.22 0.00 5.55
CA LYS A 13 5.08 -1.14 5.18
C LYS A 13 5.69 -0.96 3.80
N ILE A 14 4.89 -0.52 2.82
CA ILE A 14 5.36 -0.26 1.45
C ILE A 14 6.40 0.86 1.45
N TYR A 15 6.13 1.95 2.17
CA TYR A 15 7.05 3.07 2.28
C TYR A 15 8.37 2.65 2.95
N ALA A 16 8.33 1.90 4.05
CA ALA A 16 9.52 1.36 4.69
C ALA A 16 10.35 0.46 3.75
N ALA A 17 9.69 -0.38 2.94
CA ALA A 17 10.33 -1.22 1.94
C ALA A 17 10.92 -0.45 0.74
N MET A 18 10.57 0.84 0.56
CA MET A 18 11.21 1.68 -0.45
C MET A 18 12.61 2.10 -0.02
N PHE A 19 12.85 2.36 1.28
CA PHE A 19 14.18 2.72 1.81
C PHE A 19 15.18 1.57 1.74
N THR A 20 14.73 0.32 1.64
CA THR A 20 15.62 -0.83 1.46
C THR A 20 16.12 -0.97 0.02
N ARG A 21 15.71 -0.10 -0.90
CA ARG A 21 16.14 -0.12 -2.31
C ARG A 21 17.05 1.09 -2.53
N GLU A 22 18.34 0.84 -2.75
CA GLU A 22 19.38 1.88 -2.89
C GLU A 22 19.09 2.90 -4.02
N ASP A 23 18.29 2.52 -5.02
CA ASP A 23 18.09 3.31 -6.24
C ASP A 23 16.81 4.17 -6.25
N LYS A 24 16.07 4.25 -5.14
CA LYS A 24 14.77 4.94 -5.12
C LYS A 24 14.64 5.96 -4.01
N ASP A 25 14.34 7.19 -4.41
CA ASP A 25 13.72 8.17 -3.52
C ASP A 25 12.35 7.64 -3.07
N PRO A 26 12.17 7.38 -1.76
CA PRO A 26 10.92 6.84 -1.25
C PRO A 26 9.83 7.91 -1.30
N ASP A 27 8.76 7.63 -2.05
CA ASP A 27 7.61 8.52 -2.22
C ASP A 27 6.42 8.04 -1.36
N PRO A 28 6.02 8.80 -0.32
CA PRO A 28 4.90 8.42 0.53
C PRO A 28 3.56 8.41 -0.21
N LYS A 29 3.38 9.23 -1.25
CA LYS A 29 2.15 9.25 -2.05
C LYS A 29 2.00 7.93 -2.82
N LYS A 30 3.08 7.47 -3.44
CA LYS A 30 3.11 6.20 -4.15
C LYS A 30 2.83 5.00 -3.25
N ALA A 31 3.28 5.05 -1.99
CA ALA A 31 2.98 4.00 -1.03
C ALA A 31 1.48 3.91 -0.68
N ILE A 32 0.81 5.07 -0.59
CA ILE A 32 -0.65 5.15 -0.37
C ILE A 32 -1.41 4.63 -1.59
N GLU A 33 -1.01 5.04 -2.81
CA GLU A 33 -1.63 4.59 -4.06
C GLU A 33 -1.57 3.06 -4.20
N LEU A 34 -0.40 2.47 -3.95
CA LEU A 34 -0.22 1.01 -3.98
C LEU A 34 -1.05 0.28 -2.90
N ALA A 35 -1.19 0.88 -1.71
CA ALA A 35 -2.03 0.30 -0.65
C ALA A 35 -3.52 0.34 -1.00
N ASP A 36 -4.00 1.39 -1.67
CA ASP A 36 -5.38 1.49 -2.15
C ASP A 36 -5.66 0.53 -3.32
N GLU A 37 -4.70 0.36 -4.24
CA GLU A 37 -4.76 -0.63 -5.33
C GLU A 37 -4.86 -2.06 -4.76
N LEU A 38 -4.04 -2.40 -3.76
CA LEU A 38 -4.09 -3.70 -3.09
C LEU A 38 -5.44 -3.96 -2.42
N TRP A 39 -6.03 -2.95 -1.79
CA TRP A 39 -7.37 -3.08 -1.20
C TRP A 39 -8.42 -3.36 -2.27
N THR A 40 -8.37 -2.63 -3.38
CA THR A 40 -9.32 -2.80 -4.50
C THR A 40 -9.25 -4.23 -5.07
N LEU A 41 -8.04 -4.75 -5.29
CA LEU A 41 -7.85 -6.13 -5.74
C LEU A 41 -8.38 -7.18 -4.76
N LEU A 42 -8.31 -6.90 -3.45
CA LEU A 42 -8.88 -7.80 -2.42
C LEU A 42 -10.41 -7.79 -2.47
N GLU A 43 -11.03 -6.63 -2.60
CA GLU A 43 -12.50 -6.51 -2.70
C GLU A 43 -13.03 -7.19 -3.97
N GLU A 44 -12.33 -7.05 -5.10
CA GLU A 44 -12.69 -7.73 -6.36
C GLU A 44 -12.63 -9.25 -6.21
N LYS A 45 -11.57 -9.80 -5.62
CA LYS A 45 -11.42 -11.25 -5.38
C LYS A 45 -12.44 -11.84 -4.40
N HIS A 46 -12.97 -11.04 -3.49
CA HIS A 46 -13.97 -11.48 -2.52
C HIS A 46 -15.41 -11.36 -3.05
N SER A 47 -15.58 -10.73 -4.22
CA SER A 47 -16.88 -10.53 -4.87
C SER A 47 -17.18 -11.58 -5.96
N GLU A 48 -16.24 -12.49 -6.25
CA GLU A 48 -16.38 -13.68 -7.12
C GLU A 48 -16.65 -14.96 -6.31
#